data_AF-A0A257PH45-F1
#
_entry.id   AF-A0A257PH45-F1
#
_cell.length_a   1.000
_cell.length_b   1.000
_cell.length_c   1.000
_cell.angle_alpha   90.00
_cell.angle_beta   90.00
_cell.angle_gamma   90.00
#
_symmetry.space_group_name_H-M   'P 1'
#
loop_
_entity.id
_entity.type
_entity.pdbx_description
1 polymer ?
#
loop_
_entity_poly.entity_id
_entity_poly.type
_entity_poly.pdbx_seq_one_letter_code
_entity_poly.pdbx_strand_id
1 'polypeptide(L)'
;MVQPWADKNWARSASRVEVAITFLEGDVNRPVAVGSLYNNNTPTFAVADKNKSAWHTHSTKNGGSSSFNELSFNDTMGNEIFYLYADKDYTLEVENNQPLTSQKDRSVTITNDEPVKINGKKTDTVKGDHALTVSESNQPITVSIGNQSLNVSSGSISHTTEQSITL
;
A
#
# COMPACT_ATOMS: atom_id res chain seq x y z
N MET A 1 -5.44 7.81 -29.32
CA MET A 1 -6.53 7.68 -28.33
C MET A 1 -6.57 8.93 -27.49
N VAL A 2 -7.73 9.55 -27.29
CA VAL A 2 -7.91 10.68 -26.37
C VAL A 2 -7.58 10.20 -24.96
N GLN A 3 -6.82 11.00 -24.20
CA GLN A 3 -6.41 10.67 -22.84
C GLN A 3 -6.90 11.75 -21.88
N PRO A 4 -7.22 11.40 -20.61
CA PRO A 4 -7.61 12.38 -19.60
C PRO A 4 -6.46 13.35 -19.25
N TRP A 5 -5.21 12.97 -19.53
CA TRP A 5 -4.02 13.81 -19.42
C TRP A 5 -3.01 13.37 -20.47
N ALA A 6 -2.53 14.31 -21.29
CA ALA A 6 -1.39 14.13 -22.17
C ALA A 6 -0.58 15.43 -22.28
N ASP A 7 0.74 15.30 -22.36
CA ASP A 7 1.66 16.38 -22.71
C ASP A 7 2.73 15.91 -23.71
N LYS A 8 3.70 16.76 -24.02
CA LYS A 8 4.75 16.50 -25.01
C LYS A 8 5.64 15.28 -24.67
N ASN A 9 5.81 14.98 -23.39
CA ASN A 9 6.74 13.96 -22.89
C ASN A 9 6.01 12.73 -22.34
N TRP A 10 4.72 12.86 -22.02
CA TRP A 10 3.95 11.81 -21.37
C TRP A 10 2.50 11.74 -21.86
N ALA A 11 2.08 10.54 -22.24
CA ALA A 11 0.68 10.18 -22.39
C ALA A 11 0.52 8.72 -22.00
N ARG A 12 -0.55 8.38 -21.27
CA ARG A 12 -0.91 6.97 -21.05
C ARG A 12 -1.28 6.35 -22.40
N SER A 13 -0.68 5.20 -22.75
CA SER A 13 -0.98 4.51 -24.01
C SER A 13 -1.14 3.01 -23.78
N ALA A 14 -2.36 2.53 -24.06
CA ALA A 14 -2.74 1.24 -24.67
C ALA A 14 -4.07 0.74 -24.08
N SER A 15 -5.16 0.90 -24.83
CA SER A 15 -6.35 0.09 -24.61
C SER A 15 -6.11 -1.29 -25.19
N ARG A 16 -6.32 -2.33 -24.38
CA ARG A 16 -6.27 -3.75 -24.81
C ARG A 16 -7.67 -4.33 -25.04
N VAL A 17 -8.69 -3.46 -25.00
CA VAL A 17 -10.10 -3.80 -25.13
C VAL A 17 -10.69 -3.07 -26.33
N GLU A 18 -12.00 -3.22 -26.56
CA GLU A 18 -12.71 -2.51 -27.62
C GLU A 18 -12.61 -0.99 -27.43
N VAL A 19 -12.52 -0.26 -28.55
CA VAL A 19 -12.36 1.18 -28.57
C VAL A 19 -13.47 1.85 -29.36
N ALA A 20 -13.98 2.97 -28.84
CA ALA A 20 -14.85 3.85 -29.59
C ALA A 20 -14.01 4.74 -30.52
N ILE A 21 -14.34 4.77 -31.81
CA ILE A 21 -13.66 5.59 -32.83
C ILE A 21 -14.58 6.75 -33.25
N THR A 22 -14.00 7.95 -33.36
CA THR A 22 -14.58 9.08 -34.09
C THR A 22 -13.69 9.44 -35.28
N PHE A 23 -14.19 10.26 -36.19
CA PHE A 23 -13.46 10.72 -37.37
C PHE A 23 -13.30 12.23 -37.33
N LEU A 24 -12.06 12.73 -37.44
CA LEU A 24 -11.80 14.17 -37.40
C LEU A 24 -12.49 14.84 -38.58
N GLU A 25 -13.31 15.85 -38.30
CA GLU A 25 -14.07 16.60 -39.32
C GLU A 25 -14.96 15.69 -40.19
N GLY A 26 -15.29 14.49 -39.73
CA GLY A 26 -16.05 13.49 -40.49
C GLY A 26 -15.25 12.76 -41.57
N ASP A 27 -13.94 12.99 -41.69
CA ASP A 27 -13.10 12.28 -42.67
C ASP A 27 -12.79 10.86 -42.18
N VAL A 28 -13.38 9.87 -42.86
CA VAL A 28 -13.18 8.43 -42.58
C VAL A 28 -11.70 8.01 -42.61
N ASN A 29 -10.86 8.77 -43.31
CA ASN A 29 -9.41 8.53 -43.39
C ASN A 29 -8.64 9.09 -42.20
N ARG A 30 -9.30 9.79 -41.27
CA ARG A 30 -8.71 10.41 -40.07
C ARG A 30 -9.37 9.88 -38.78
N PRO A 31 -9.31 8.57 -38.49
CA PRO A 31 -9.89 8.01 -37.28
C PRO A 31 -9.11 8.42 -36.02
N VAL A 32 -9.84 8.64 -34.94
CA VAL A 32 -9.33 8.92 -33.60
C VAL A 32 -10.09 8.08 -32.58
N ALA A 33 -9.39 7.27 -31.81
CA ALA A 33 -9.98 6.58 -30.68
C ALA A 33 -10.32 7.57 -29.56
N VAL A 34 -11.56 7.59 -29.07
CA VAL A 34 -12.06 8.54 -28.05
C VAL A 34 -12.36 7.89 -26.71
N GLY A 35 -12.43 6.56 -26.65
CA GLY A 35 -12.72 5.83 -25.42
C GLY A 35 -12.49 4.35 -25.58
N SER A 36 -12.57 3.64 -24.45
CA SER A 36 -12.54 2.18 -24.39
C SER A 36 -13.86 1.68 -23.82
N LEU A 37 -14.30 0.55 -24.34
CA LEU A 37 -15.54 -0.11 -23.97
C LEU A 37 -15.17 -1.49 -23.40
N TYR A 38 -15.91 -1.93 -22.39
CA TYR A 38 -15.85 -3.31 -21.95
C TYR A 38 -16.48 -4.18 -23.04
N ASN A 39 -15.76 -5.21 -23.48
CA ASN A 39 -16.32 -6.23 -24.34
C ASN A 39 -16.62 -7.49 -23.53
N ASN A 40 -17.86 -7.98 -23.66
CA ASN A 40 -18.51 -8.96 -22.81
C ASN A 40 -19.03 -8.42 -21.46
N ASN A 41 -20.23 -8.87 -21.10
CA ASN A 41 -21.08 -8.37 -20.01
C ASN A 41 -20.56 -8.63 -18.58
N THR A 42 -19.31 -9.01 -18.38
CA THR A 42 -18.77 -9.28 -17.04
C THR A 42 -17.86 -8.13 -16.62
N PRO A 43 -18.39 -7.12 -15.92
CA PRO A 43 -17.57 -6.06 -15.34
C PRO A 43 -16.53 -6.63 -14.36
N THR A 44 -15.42 -5.92 -14.19
CA THR A 44 -14.34 -6.27 -13.24
C THR A 44 -14.85 -6.43 -11.81
N PHE A 45 -15.89 -5.67 -11.43
CA PHE A 45 -16.57 -5.78 -10.15
C PHE A 45 -18.01 -6.24 -10.36
N ALA A 46 -18.53 -7.01 -9.41
CA ALA A 46 -19.91 -7.46 -9.47
C ALA A 46 -20.88 -6.27 -9.36
N VAL A 47 -22.12 -6.43 -9.85
CA VAL A 47 -23.17 -5.40 -9.72
C VAL A 47 -23.46 -5.05 -8.25
N ALA A 48 -23.24 -6.01 -7.34
CA ALA A 48 -23.35 -5.77 -5.90
C ALA A 48 -22.35 -4.71 -5.40
N ASP A 49 -21.22 -4.53 -6.08
CA ASP A 49 -20.17 -3.56 -5.75
C ASP A 49 -20.35 -2.23 -6.51
N LYS A 50 -21.59 -1.83 -6.82
CA LYS A 50 -21.90 -0.60 -7.57
C LYS A 50 -21.34 0.70 -6.96
N ASN A 51 -21.01 0.69 -5.66
CA ASN A 51 -20.41 1.82 -4.95
C ASN A 51 -18.86 1.80 -5.03
N LYS A 52 -18.28 0.86 -5.77
CA LYS A 52 -16.84 0.70 -5.93
C LYS A 52 -16.37 1.35 -7.23
N SER A 53 -15.32 2.15 -7.14
CA SER A 53 -14.57 2.68 -8.29
C SER A 53 -13.11 2.26 -8.19
N ALA A 54 -12.46 1.95 -9.31
CA ALA A 54 -11.08 1.49 -9.27
C ALA A 54 -10.28 1.77 -10.55
N TRP A 55 -8.96 1.84 -10.37
CA TRP A 55 -7.98 1.51 -11.40
C TRP A 55 -7.46 0.10 -11.15
N HIS A 56 -7.89 -0.83 -11.99
CA HIS A 56 -7.50 -2.24 -11.92
C HIS A 56 -6.72 -2.60 -13.19
N THR A 57 -5.57 -3.24 -13.03
CA THR A 57 -4.64 -3.57 -14.13
C THR A 57 -4.31 -5.04 -14.12
N HIS A 58 -4.07 -5.65 -15.28
CA HIS A 58 -3.61 -7.04 -15.35
C HIS A 58 -2.14 -7.14 -15.73
N SER A 59 -1.44 -8.09 -15.11
CA SER A 59 -0.10 -8.49 -15.53
C SER A 59 -0.11 -8.97 -16.98
N THR A 60 0.83 -8.48 -17.80
CA THR A 60 0.89 -8.81 -19.23
C THR A 60 1.68 -10.10 -19.50
N LYS A 61 1.45 -10.75 -20.65
CA LYS A 61 2.16 -11.99 -21.08
C LYS A 61 2.02 -13.13 -20.05
N ASN A 62 0.89 -13.84 -20.11
CA ASN A 62 0.51 -14.96 -19.23
C ASN A 62 0.06 -14.58 -17.81
N GLY A 63 -0.35 -13.34 -17.55
CA GLY A 63 -1.05 -13.00 -16.32
C GLY A 63 -2.43 -13.65 -16.28
N GLY A 64 -2.72 -14.39 -15.21
CA GLY A 64 -4.05 -14.95 -14.95
C GLY A 64 -5.01 -13.89 -14.39
N SER A 65 -6.27 -14.27 -14.17
CA SER A 65 -7.27 -13.38 -13.55
C SER A 65 -6.89 -12.91 -12.15
N SER A 66 -6.01 -13.63 -11.45
CA SER A 66 -5.50 -13.29 -10.13
C SER A 66 -4.26 -12.40 -10.13
N SER A 67 -3.68 -12.07 -11.30
CA SER A 67 -2.45 -11.27 -11.39
C SER A 67 -2.79 -9.83 -11.76
N PHE A 68 -2.87 -8.96 -10.75
CA PHE A 68 -3.33 -7.59 -10.93
C PHE A 68 -2.74 -6.60 -9.93
N ASN A 69 -2.70 -5.32 -10.30
CA ASN A 69 -2.55 -4.23 -9.32
C ASN A 69 -3.86 -3.44 -9.27
N GLU A 70 -4.23 -2.98 -8.08
CA GLU A 70 -5.49 -2.24 -7.86
C GLU A 70 -5.28 -1.02 -6.97
N LEU A 71 -5.86 0.10 -7.38
CA LEU A 71 -6.24 1.20 -6.51
C LEU A 71 -7.75 1.33 -6.58
N SER A 72 -8.45 1.22 -5.46
CA SER A 72 -9.91 1.34 -5.44
C SER A 72 -10.47 2.06 -4.23
N PHE A 73 -11.69 2.54 -4.42
CA PHE A 73 -12.50 3.27 -3.45
C PHE A 73 -13.85 2.59 -3.36
N ASN A 74 -14.33 2.32 -2.15
CA ASN A 74 -15.70 1.95 -1.87
C ASN A 74 -16.37 3.10 -1.12
N ASP A 75 -17.41 3.68 -1.70
CA ASP A 75 -18.11 4.86 -1.15
C ASP A 75 -19.42 4.47 -0.44
N THR A 76 -19.52 3.24 0.05
CA THR A 76 -20.66 2.82 0.87
C THR A 76 -20.60 3.52 2.21
N MET A 77 -21.57 4.42 2.46
CA MET A 77 -21.64 5.24 3.67
C MET A 77 -21.45 4.41 4.96
N GLY A 78 -20.48 4.80 5.78
CA GLY A 78 -20.11 4.15 7.04
C GLY A 78 -19.28 2.86 6.89
N ASN A 79 -18.98 2.46 5.66
CA ASN A 79 -18.13 1.30 5.31
C ASN A 79 -17.16 1.67 4.19
N GLU A 80 -16.69 2.92 4.19
CA GLU A 80 -15.81 3.44 3.17
C GLU A 80 -14.45 2.75 3.22
N ILE A 81 -13.90 2.40 2.06
CA ILE A 81 -12.60 1.72 1.97
C ILE A 81 -11.77 2.38 0.89
N PHE A 82 -10.55 2.76 1.27
CA PHE A 82 -9.45 2.96 0.34
C PHE A 82 -8.64 1.67 0.28
N TYR A 83 -8.46 1.11 -0.90
CA TYR A 83 -7.72 -0.14 -1.10
C TYR A 83 -6.59 0.06 -2.10
N LEU A 84 -5.39 -0.36 -1.69
CA LEU A 84 -4.22 -0.40 -2.54
C LEU A 84 -3.64 -1.81 -2.49
N TYR A 85 -3.52 -2.43 -3.67
CA TYR A 85 -2.98 -3.76 -3.85
C TYR A 85 -1.89 -3.77 -4.91
N ALA A 86 -0.75 -4.36 -4.56
CA ALA A 86 0.36 -4.62 -5.46
C ALA A 86 0.55 -6.14 -5.59
N ASP A 87 0.57 -6.66 -6.82
CA ASP A 87 0.70 -8.09 -7.12
C ASP A 87 2.06 -8.65 -6.65
N LYS A 88 3.09 -7.80 -6.64
CA LYS A 88 4.47 -8.20 -6.40
C LYS A 88 5.19 -7.22 -5.47
N ASP A 89 5.67 -6.12 -6.01
CA ASP A 89 6.52 -5.16 -5.29
C ASP A 89 5.78 -3.82 -5.15
N TYR A 90 5.83 -3.23 -3.95
CA TYR A 90 5.36 -1.86 -3.70
C TYR A 90 6.52 -1.02 -3.17
N THR A 91 6.84 0.07 -3.87
CA THR A 91 7.88 1.03 -3.46
C THR A 91 7.23 2.37 -3.17
N LEU A 92 7.52 2.93 -1.99
CA LEU A 92 7.12 4.27 -1.60
C LEU A 92 8.37 5.11 -1.32
N GLU A 93 8.53 6.16 -2.10
CA GLU A 93 9.61 7.14 -1.93
C GLU A 93 8.99 8.52 -1.64
N VAL A 94 9.47 9.17 -0.58
CA VAL A 94 8.97 10.48 -0.14
C VAL A 94 10.16 11.38 0.16
N GLU A 95 10.35 12.39 -0.68
CA GLU A 95 11.51 13.29 -0.64
C GLU A 95 11.57 14.24 0.55
N ASN A 96 10.48 14.38 1.31
CA ASN A 96 10.40 15.36 2.39
C ASN A 96 9.76 14.79 3.65
N ASN A 97 8.42 14.83 3.74
CA ASN A 97 7.69 14.44 4.94
C ASN A 97 6.57 13.46 4.60
N GLN A 98 6.45 12.41 5.40
CA GLN A 98 5.35 11.44 5.34
C GLN A 98 4.60 11.39 6.68
N PRO A 99 3.68 12.32 6.95
CA PRO A 99 2.80 12.21 8.12
C PRO A 99 1.81 11.06 7.92
N LEU A 100 1.55 10.29 8.99
CA LEU A 100 0.53 9.26 9.04
C LEU A 100 -0.30 9.41 10.31
N THR A 101 -1.62 9.38 10.18
CA THR A 101 -2.55 9.45 11.32
C THR A 101 -3.65 8.42 11.13
N SER A 102 -3.77 7.49 12.08
CA SER A 102 -4.88 6.55 12.20
C SER A 102 -5.68 6.94 13.44
N GLN A 103 -6.97 7.22 13.28
CA GLN A 103 -7.81 7.69 14.41
C GLN A 103 -8.25 6.55 15.34
N LYS A 104 -8.15 5.31 14.86
CA LYS A 104 -8.55 4.12 15.61
C LYS A 104 -7.37 3.15 15.69
N ASP A 105 -7.41 2.07 14.91
CA ASP A 105 -6.44 0.99 15.00
C ASP A 105 -5.57 0.92 13.73
N ARG A 106 -4.33 0.46 13.89
CA ARG A 106 -3.44 0.07 12.79
C ARG A 106 -2.90 -1.33 13.09
N SER A 107 -3.05 -2.24 12.13
CA SER A 107 -2.44 -3.57 12.17
C SER A 107 -1.42 -3.69 11.03
N VAL A 108 -0.29 -4.32 11.31
CA VAL A 108 0.79 -4.56 10.33
C VAL A 108 1.24 -6.00 10.49
N THR A 109 1.28 -6.74 9.38
CA THR A 109 1.79 -8.11 9.32
C THR A 109 2.89 -8.16 8.28
N ILE A 110 4.11 -8.52 8.72
CA ILE A 110 5.25 -8.81 7.86
C ILE A 110 5.55 -10.30 7.99
N THR A 111 5.50 -11.03 6.88
CA THR A 111 5.62 -12.50 6.89
C THR A 111 7.06 -12.99 6.84
N ASN A 112 8.01 -12.11 6.54
CA ASN A 112 9.43 -12.41 6.52
C ASN A 112 10.22 -11.38 7.34
N ASP A 113 10.84 -10.39 6.69
CA ASP A 113 11.75 -9.45 7.36
C ASP A 113 11.27 -7.98 7.25
N GLU A 114 11.45 -7.20 8.32
CA GLU A 114 11.24 -5.74 8.34
C GLU A 114 12.52 -5.00 8.77
N PRO A 115 13.44 -4.68 7.84
CA PRO A 115 14.59 -3.86 8.16
C PRO A 115 14.18 -2.40 8.33
N VAL A 116 14.43 -1.83 9.51
CA VAL A 116 14.15 -0.42 9.81
C VAL A 116 15.45 0.33 10.09
N LYS A 117 15.73 1.36 9.29
CA LYS A 117 16.87 2.27 9.50
C LYS A 117 16.38 3.69 9.71
N ILE A 118 16.77 4.28 10.84
CA ILE A 118 16.47 5.66 11.20
C ILE A 118 17.81 6.37 11.44
N ASN A 119 18.19 7.29 10.56
CA ASN A 119 19.44 8.05 10.70
C ASN A 119 19.37 9.09 11.83
N GLY A 120 18.16 9.61 12.09
CA GLY A 120 17.92 10.62 13.11
C GLY A 120 17.40 10.01 14.41
N LYS A 121 16.44 10.70 15.03
CA LYS A 121 15.83 10.30 16.30
C LYS A 121 14.57 9.46 16.07
N LYS A 122 14.44 8.35 16.80
CA LYS A 122 13.16 7.66 17.02
C LYS A 122 12.58 8.07 18.37
N THR A 123 11.27 8.29 18.45
CA THR A 123 10.57 8.53 19.72
C THR A 123 9.23 7.83 19.66
N ASP A 124 9.01 6.91 20.59
CA ASP A 124 7.77 6.16 20.72
C ASP A 124 7.09 6.57 22.04
N THR A 125 5.83 6.96 21.98
CA THR A 125 5.01 7.28 23.16
C THR A 125 3.78 6.39 23.15
N VAL A 126 3.67 5.50 24.14
CA VAL A 126 2.54 4.58 24.30
C VAL A 126 1.84 4.93 25.61
N LYS A 127 0.51 5.18 25.55
CA LYS A 127 -0.29 5.51 26.74
C LYS A 127 -0.77 4.28 27.51
N GLY A 128 -0.99 3.18 26.80
CA GLY A 128 -1.36 1.90 27.37
C GLY A 128 -0.17 0.96 27.42
N ASP A 129 -0.44 -0.34 27.31
CA ASP A 129 0.58 -1.37 27.36
C ASP A 129 1.44 -1.38 26.09
N HIS A 130 2.74 -1.61 26.27
CA HIS A 130 3.68 -1.89 25.18
C HIS A 130 4.27 -3.28 25.40
N ALA A 131 3.73 -4.26 24.69
CA ALA A 131 4.19 -5.65 24.76
C ALA A 131 5.08 -5.99 23.55
N LEU A 132 6.19 -6.69 23.81
CA LEU A 132 7.09 -7.23 22.81
C LEU A 132 7.34 -8.71 23.11
N THR A 133 7.16 -9.56 22.11
CA THR A 133 7.43 -11.00 22.19
C THR A 133 8.41 -11.38 21.09
N VAL A 134 9.51 -12.03 21.47
CA VAL A 134 10.46 -12.66 20.54
C VAL A 134 10.49 -14.14 20.90
N SER A 135 9.89 -14.99 20.06
CA SER A 135 9.63 -16.41 20.38
C SER A 135 10.75 -17.36 19.99
N GLU A 136 11.43 -17.09 18.87
CA GLU A 136 12.34 -18.06 18.23
C GLU A 136 13.79 -17.57 18.15
N SER A 137 14.08 -16.36 18.64
CA SER A 137 15.39 -15.73 18.47
C SER A 137 15.74 -14.76 19.60
N ASN A 138 16.78 -13.95 19.36
CA ASN A 138 17.34 -13.02 20.34
C ASN A 138 16.84 -11.59 20.13
N GLN A 139 16.83 -10.80 21.21
CA GLN A 139 16.64 -9.36 21.16
C GLN A 139 17.94 -8.64 21.60
N PRO A 140 18.94 -8.48 20.71
CA PRO A 140 20.15 -7.75 21.06
C PRO A 140 19.87 -6.24 21.14
N ILE A 141 20.47 -5.59 22.14
CA ILE A 141 20.50 -4.13 22.27
C ILE A 141 21.96 -3.72 22.36
N THR A 142 22.37 -2.72 21.58
CA THR A 142 23.72 -2.16 21.63
C THR A 142 23.64 -0.65 21.69
N VAL A 143 24.24 -0.07 22.73
CA VAL A 143 24.43 1.37 22.87
C VAL A 143 25.94 1.62 22.80
N SER A 144 26.43 1.96 21.61
CA SER A 144 27.88 2.15 21.40
C SER A 144 28.43 3.37 22.12
N ILE A 145 27.63 4.44 22.22
CA ILE A 145 27.97 5.68 22.91
C ILE A 145 26.71 6.20 23.59
N GLY A 146 26.83 6.65 24.84
CA GLY A 146 25.74 7.22 25.62
C GLY A 146 25.24 6.28 26.71
N ASN A 147 24.00 6.47 27.14
CA ASN A 147 23.40 5.78 28.27
C ASN A 147 22.13 5.04 27.85
N GLN A 148 21.94 3.85 28.39
CA GLN A 148 20.63 3.20 28.48
C GLN A 148 20.08 3.45 29.88
N SER A 149 18.84 3.91 30.00
CA SER A 149 18.22 4.22 31.29
C SER A 149 16.79 3.68 31.35
N LEU A 150 16.43 3.14 32.51
CA LEU A 150 15.09 2.65 32.81
C LEU A 150 14.62 3.32 34.10
N ASN A 151 13.50 4.05 34.01
CA ASN A 151 12.88 4.72 35.14
C ASN A 151 11.47 4.18 35.34
N VAL A 152 11.22 3.56 36.50
CA VAL A 152 9.91 3.01 36.87
C VAL A 152 9.45 3.73 38.14
N SER A 153 8.48 4.63 37.99
CA SER A 153 7.98 5.46 39.11
C SER A 153 7.18 4.67 40.13
N SER A 154 6.51 3.60 39.70
CA SER A 154 5.76 2.68 40.54
C SER A 154 5.70 1.30 39.89
N GLY A 155 5.60 0.25 40.71
CA GLY A 155 5.61 -1.14 40.25
C GLY A 155 6.97 -1.82 40.46
N SER A 156 7.26 -2.81 39.63
CA SER A 156 8.45 -3.65 39.73
C SER A 156 9.08 -3.91 38.37
N ILE A 157 10.40 -4.11 38.37
CA ILE A 157 11.13 -4.68 37.25
C ILE A 157 11.49 -6.11 37.65
N SER A 158 11.20 -7.07 36.77
CA SER A 158 11.51 -8.48 36.99
C SER A 158 12.25 -9.04 35.78
N HIS A 159 13.36 -9.73 36.03
CA HIS A 159 14.05 -10.55 35.05
C HIS A 159 14.00 -12.00 35.51
N THR A 160 13.43 -12.86 34.68
CA THR A 160 13.37 -14.31 34.92
C THR A 160 14.04 -15.01 33.76
N THR A 161 14.91 -15.96 34.08
CA THR A 161 15.59 -16.81 33.11
C THR A 161 15.79 -18.18 33.74
N GLU A 162 15.82 -19.22 32.92
CA GLU A 162 16.17 -20.58 33.35
C GLU A 162 17.68 -20.73 33.61
N GLN A 163 18.49 -19.76 33.17
CA GLN A 163 19.95 -19.76 33.27
C GLN A 163 20.47 -18.53 34.05
N SER A 164 21.79 -18.33 34.09
CA SER A 164 22.39 -17.18 34.78
C SER A 164 22.24 -15.87 34.00
N ILE A 165 21.92 -14.78 34.71
CA ILE A 165 22.02 -13.40 34.20
C ILE A 165 23.45 -12.90 34.45
N THR A 166 24.08 -12.33 33.43
CA THR A 166 25.34 -11.60 33.57
C THR A 166 25.05 -10.13 33.31
N LEU A 167 25.44 -9.26 34.25
CA LEU A 167 25.25 -7.81 34.18
C LEU A 167 26.60 -7.11 33.98
#